data_AF-A0A2N2M5K3-F1
#
_entry.id   AF-A0A2N2M5K3-F1
#
_cell.length_a   1.000
_cell.length_b   1.000
_cell.length_c   1.000
_cell.angle_alpha   90.00
_cell.angle_beta   90.00
_cell.angle_gamma   90.00
#
_symmetry.space_group_name_H-M   'P 1'
#
loop_
_entity.id
_entity.type
_entity.pdbx_description
1 polymer ?
#
loop_
_entity_poly.entity_id
_entity_poly.type
_entity_poly.pdbx_seq_one_letter_code
_entity_poly.pdbx_strand_id
1 'polypeptide(L)'
;METDQWLTGWQEIGKYLGKSARTAQRYARDRMPFFRDLGGRPIANKSQIDVFILKMNQHNYNNKNWQDKDIAKALGNEKEKQKKDFDEQFILAQKPTRSRY
;
A
#
# COMPACT_ATOMS: atom_id res chain seq x y z
N MET A 1 23.30 -13.48 -16.71
CA MET A 1 23.84 -12.88 -15.47
C MET A 1 23.54 -11.39 -15.56
N GLU A 2 22.57 -10.89 -14.80
CA GLU A 2 22.37 -9.43 -14.72
C GLU A 2 23.62 -8.84 -14.08
N THR A 3 24.33 -8.01 -14.82
CA THR A 3 25.49 -7.30 -14.31
C THR A 3 25.04 -6.40 -13.17
N ASP A 4 25.63 -6.56 -11.99
CA ASP A 4 25.52 -5.65 -10.85
C ASP A 4 25.87 -4.22 -11.31
N GLN A 5 24.86 -3.48 -11.77
CA GLN A 5 25.08 -2.17 -12.35
C GLN A 5 25.15 -1.16 -11.21
N TRP A 6 26.32 -0.56 -11.07
CA TRP A 6 26.58 0.47 -10.07
C TRP A 6 26.07 1.82 -10.58
N LEU A 7 25.28 2.49 -9.75
CA LEU A 7 24.80 3.85 -9.97
C LEU A 7 25.79 4.82 -9.33
N THR A 8 26.13 5.89 -10.03
CA THR A 8 27.11 6.88 -9.59
C THR A 8 26.48 8.25 -9.43
N GLY A 9 26.56 8.80 -8.23
CA GLY A 9 26.00 10.11 -7.89
C GLY A 9 24.55 10.06 -7.45
N TRP A 10 24.17 11.01 -6.59
CA TRP A 10 22.80 11.11 -6.07
C TRP A 10 21.74 11.33 -7.16
N GLN A 11 22.12 11.96 -8.28
CA GLN A 11 21.22 12.16 -9.41
C GLN A 11 20.86 10.85 -10.09
N GLU A 12 21.83 9.98 -10.35
CA GLU A 12 21.59 8.70 -11.01
C GLU A 12 20.84 7.73 -10.09
N ILE A 13 21.24 7.69 -8.82
CA ILE A 13 20.54 6.94 -7.77
C ILE A 13 19.08 7.41 -7.65
N GLY A 14 18.85 8.72 -7.64
CA GLY A 14 17.51 9.29 -7.62
C GLY A 14 16.68 8.89 -8.84
N LYS A 15 17.25 8.97 -10.04
CA LYS A 15 16.57 8.54 -11.28
C LYS A 15 16.15 7.07 -11.21
N TYR A 16 17.03 6.19 -10.74
CA TYR A 16 16.70 4.78 -10.56
C TYR A 16 15.54 4.56 -9.58
N LEU A 17 15.52 5.31 -8.48
CA LEU A 17 14.43 5.30 -7.51
C LEU A 17 13.12 5.94 -8.02
N GLY A 18 13.13 6.60 -9.19
CA GLY A 18 12.03 7.45 -9.64
C GLY A 18 11.80 8.66 -8.74
N LYS A 19 12.87 9.18 -8.10
CA LYS A 19 12.83 10.29 -7.13
C LYS A 19 13.90 11.35 -7.41
N SER A 20 13.83 12.46 -6.68
CA SER A 20 14.87 13.50 -6.74
C SER A 20 16.16 13.05 -6.04
N ALA A 21 17.29 13.65 -6.44
CA ALA A 21 18.59 13.43 -5.78
C ALA A 21 18.56 13.73 -4.27
N ARG A 22 17.80 14.75 -3.85
CA ARG A 22 17.59 15.09 -2.43
C ARG A 22 16.86 13.98 -1.67
N THR A 23 15.93 13.29 -2.33
CA THR A 23 15.23 12.14 -1.74
C THR A 23 16.16 10.95 -1.60
N ALA A 24 17.00 10.67 -2.61
CA ALA A 24 18.02 9.63 -2.53
C ALA A 24 19.00 9.88 -1.37
N GLN A 25 19.46 11.13 -1.19
CA GLN A 25 20.28 11.52 -0.03
C GLN A 25 19.57 11.28 1.29
N ARG A 26 18.27 11.59 1.37
CA ARG A 26 17.48 11.34 2.58
C ARG A 26 17.41 9.84 2.87
N TYR A 27 17.14 9.00 1.87
CA TYR A 27 17.14 7.55 2.06
C TYR A 27 18.50 7.00 2.49
N ALA A 28 19.60 7.56 2.00
CA ALA A 28 20.94 7.22 2.48
C ALA A 28 21.14 7.56 3.98
N ARG A 29 20.57 8.66 4.47
CA ARG A 29 20.53 8.95 5.91
C ARG A 29 19.65 7.95 6.67
N ASP A 30 18.57 7.50 6.03
CA ASP A 30 17.65 6.49 6.55
C ASP A 30 18.15 5.04 6.33
N ARG A 31 19.48 4.87 6.18
CA ARG A 31 20.19 3.58 6.07
C ARG A 31 20.05 2.84 4.75
N MET A 32 19.70 3.52 3.66
CA MET A 32 19.84 2.95 2.31
C MET A 32 21.32 2.62 2.03
N PRO A 33 21.65 1.43 1.51
CA PRO A 33 23.02 1.03 1.24
C PRO A 33 23.64 1.88 0.11
N PHE A 34 24.80 2.46 0.40
CA PHE A 34 25.64 3.16 -0.57
C PHE A 34 27.10 3.17 -0.08
N PHE A 35 28.02 3.37 -1.00
CA PHE A 35 29.45 3.56 -0.74
C PHE A 35 29.90 4.91 -1.30
N ARG A 36 31.16 5.27 -1.07
CA ARG A 36 31.80 6.40 -1.72
C ARG A 36 32.95 5.90 -2.58
N ASP A 37 33.06 6.41 -3.80
CA ASP A 37 34.22 6.18 -4.64
C ASP A 37 35.47 6.93 -4.09
N LEU A 38 36.62 6.73 -4.72
CA LEU A 38 37.87 7.42 -4.38
C LEU A 38 37.76 8.95 -4.51
N GLY A 39 36.80 9.46 -5.28
CA GLY A 39 36.50 10.89 -5.43
C GLY A 39 35.44 11.41 -4.46
N GLY A 40 34.99 10.58 -3.50
CA GLY A 40 33.97 10.92 -2.51
C GLY A 40 32.52 10.96 -3.04
N ARG A 41 32.30 10.59 -4.31
CA ARG A 41 30.97 10.52 -4.94
C ARG A 41 30.23 9.28 -4.43
N PRO A 42 28.92 9.39 -4.17
CA PRO A 42 28.14 8.24 -3.72
C PRO A 42 27.98 7.24 -4.86
N ILE A 43 28.17 5.96 -4.57
CA ILE A 43 27.90 4.86 -5.49
C ILE A 43 27.00 3.83 -4.81
N ALA A 44 26.08 3.24 -5.56
CA ALA A 44 25.17 2.24 -5.00
C ALA A 44 24.89 1.14 -6.03
N ASN A 45 24.87 -0.11 -5.56
CA ASN A 45 24.45 -1.23 -6.39
C ASN A 45 22.92 -1.28 -6.45
N LYS A 46 22.37 -1.37 -7.67
CA LYS A 46 20.92 -1.52 -7.90
C LYS A 46 20.28 -2.63 -7.07
N SER A 47 20.87 -3.82 -7.02
CA SER A 47 20.28 -4.96 -6.30
C SER A 47 20.17 -4.70 -4.79
N GLN A 48 21.11 -3.96 -4.21
CA GLN A 48 21.06 -3.57 -2.80
C GLN A 48 19.97 -2.51 -2.54
N ILE A 49 19.80 -1.58 -3.49
CA ILE A 49 18.71 -0.60 -3.45
C ILE A 49 17.36 -1.32 -3.53
N ASP A 50 17.20 -2.31 -4.41
CA ASP A 50 15.94 -3.04 -4.56
C ASP A 50 15.56 -3.79 -3.28
N VAL A 51 16.53 -4.43 -2.63
CA VAL A 51 16.33 -5.07 -1.32
C VAL A 51 15.91 -4.05 -0.26
N PHE A 52 16.51 -2.85 -0.27
CA PHE A 52 16.11 -1.78 0.64
C PHE A 52 14.68 -1.31 0.40
N ILE A 53 14.29 -1.09 -0.86
CA ILE A 53 12.91 -0.71 -1.23
C ILE A 53 11.92 -1.78 -0.79
N LEU A 54 12.25 -3.06 -1.04
CA LEU A 54 11.39 -4.17 -0.68
C LEU A 54 11.17 -4.24 0.84
N LYS A 55 12.23 -4.07 1.65
CA LYS A 55 12.13 -3.99 3.11
C LYS A 55 11.30 -2.78 3.57
N MET A 56 11.53 -1.61 2.97
CA MET A 56 10.77 -0.40 3.29
C MET A 56 9.27 -0.60 3.00
N ASN A 57 8.95 -1.21 1.86
CA ASN A 57 7.58 -1.50 1.47
C ASN A 57 6.92 -2.57 2.35
N GLN A 58 7.65 -3.62 2.76
CA GLN A 58 7.16 -4.60 3.73
C GLN A 58 6.85 -3.97 5.08
N HIS A 59 7.73 -3.08 5.57
CA HIS A 59 7.48 -2.36 6.81
C HIS A 59 6.25 -1.46 6.68
N ASN A 60 6.10 -0.76 5.55
CA ASN A 60 4.93 0.08 5.29
C ASN A 60 3.63 -0.73 5.07
N TYR A 61 3.72 -1.94 4.52
CA TYR A 61 2.59 -2.85 4.38
C TYR A 61 2.15 -3.38 5.74
N ASN A 62 3.09 -3.78 6.59
CA ASN A 62 2.80 -4.22 7.96
C ASN A 62 2.32 -3.08 8.87
N ASN A 63 2.74 -1.84 8.60
CA ASN A 63 2.34 -0.65 9.37
C ASN A 63 1.08 0.02 8.83
N LYS A 64 0.72 -0.26 7.56
CA LYS A 64 -0.66 -0.19 7.11
C LYS A 64 -1.40 -1.35 7.76
N ASN A 65 -1.82 -1.08 9.00
CA ASN A 65 -3.21 -1.29 9.35
C ASN A 65 -4.05 -0.85 8.14
N TRP A 66 -4.34 -1.80 7.26
CA TRP A 66 -5.47 -1.76 6.35
C TRP A 66 -6.69 -1.80 7.27
N GLN A 67 -6.88 -0.71 8.00
CA GLN A 67 -8.12 -0.39 8.66
C GLN A 67 -9.10 -0.22 7.51
N ASP A 68 -9.69 -1.35 7.16
CA ASP A 68 -10.99 -1.59 6.56
C ASP A 68 -12.09 -0.85 7.36
N LYS A 69 -11.84 0.40 7.74
CA LYS A 69 -12.82 1.29 8.33
C LYS A 69 -14.00 1.50 7.38
N ASP A 70 -13.75 1.42 6.08
CA ASP A 70 -14.80 1.50 5.06
C ASP A 70 -15.45 0.14 4.75
N ILE A 71 -14.71 -0.98 4.78
CA ILE A 71 -15.30 -2.31 4.53
C ILE A 71 -16.20 -2.74 5.70
N ALA A 72 -15.76 -2.54 6.95
CA ALA A 72 -16.59 -2.83 8.12
C ALA A 72 -17.87 -1.97 8.15
N LYS A 73 -17.77 -0.70 7.72
CA LYS A 73 -18.91 0.22 7.65
C LYS A 73 -19.86 -0.13 6.48
N ALA A 74 -19.33 -0.55 5.33
CA ALA A 74 -20.13 -1.03 4.20
C ALA A 74 -20.90 -2.31 4.56
N LEU A 75 -20.23 -3.30 5.19
CA LEU A 75 -20.86 -4.55 5.65
C LEU A 75 -21.92 -4.32 6.74
N GLY A 76 -21.72 -3.33 7.62
CA GLY A 76 -22.71 -2.95 8.62
C GLY A 76 -24.02 -2.44 8.00
N ASN A 77 -23.90 -1.54 7.02
CA ASN A 77 -25.05 -0.94 6.34
C ASN A 77 -25.84 -1.96 5.50
N GLU A 78 -25.18 -2.92 4.86
CA GLU A 78 -25.87 -3.97 4.09
C GLU A 78 -26.68 -4.92 4.99
N LYS A 79 -26.14 -5.29 6.16
CA LYS A 79 -26.86 -6.15 7.12
C LYS A 79 -28.09 -5.48 7.70
N GLU A 80 -28.05 -4.19 7.99
CA GLU A 80 -29.22 -3.44 8.46
C GLU A 80 -30.30 -3.33 7.39
N LYS A 81 -29.91 -3.16 6.13
CA LYS A 81 -30.85 -3.08 5.00
C LYS A 81 -31.53 -4.42 4.74
N GLN A 82 -30.76 -5.51 4.75
CA GLN A 82 -31.30 -6.87 4.60
C GLN A 82 -32.26 -7.26 5.72
N LYS A 83 -31.97 -6.84 6.97
CA LYS A 83 -32.86 -7.11 8.10
C LYS A 83 -34.19 -6.35 7.98
N LYS A 84 -34.15 -5.08 7.56
CA LYS A 84 -35.37 -4.30 7.31
C LYS A 84 -36.20 -4.91 6.18
N ASP A 85 -35.58 -5.25 5.05
CA ASP A 85 -36.30 -5.85 3.92
C ASP A 85 -36.96 -7.20 4.30
N PHE A 86 -36.31 -8.00 5.15
CA PHE A 86 -36.87 -9.24 5.68
C PHE A 86 -38.08 -9.00 6.60
N ASP A 87 -37.99 -8.06 7.54
CA ASP A 87 -39.12 -7.69 8.42
C ASP A 87 -40.29 -7.12 7.59
N GLU A 88 -39.96 -6.30 6.57
CA GLU A 88 -40.75 -5.91 5.40
C GLU A 88 -41.69 -7.00 4.88
N GLN A 89 -41.04 -8.01 4.32
CA GLN A 89 -41.68 -9.14 3.66
C GLN A 89 -42.40 -10.05 4.64
N PHE A 90 -41.86 -10.25 5.84
CA PHE A 90 -42.47 -11.07 6.86
C PHE A 90 -43.81 -10.48 7.34
N ILE A 91 -43.87 -9.17 7.57
CA ILE A 91 -45.12 -8.47 7.94
C ILE A 91 -46.13 -8.52 6.79
N LEU A 92 -45.68 -8.36 5.54
CA LEU A 92 -46.55 -8.46 4.36
C LEU A 92 -47.12 -9.88 4.18
N ALA A 93 -46.32 -10.91 4.42
CA ALA A 93 -46.75 -12.30 4.33
C ALA A 93 -47.75 -12.70 5.44
N GLN A 94 -47.73 -12.00 6.57
CA GLN A 94 -48.70 -12.19 7.66
C GLN A 94 -50.02 -11.44 7.47
N LYS A 95 -50.11 -10.50 6.51
CA LYS A 95 -51.38 -9.82 6.23
C LYS A 95 -52.32 -10.81 5.54
N PRO A 96 -53.51 -11.10 6.13
CA PRO A 96 -54.47 -11.95 5.46
C PRO A 96 -54.85 -11.32 4.13
N THR A 97 -54.77 -12.10 3.05
CA THR A 97 -55.27 -11.70 1.75
C THR A 97 -56.73 -11.36 1.93
N ARG A 98 -57.10 -10.07 1.83
CA ARG A 98 -58.51 -9.66 1.88
C ARG A 98 -59.22 -10.33 0.72
N SER A 99 -59.82 -11.50 0.95
CA SER A 99 -60.67 -12.15 -0.02
C SER A 99 -61.91 -11.28 -0.17
N ARG A 100 -62.02 -10.62 -1.32
CA ARG A 100 -63.28 -10.05 -1.78
C ARG A 100 -64.07 -11.21 -2.40
N TYR A 101 -64.83 -11.88 -1.55
CA TYR A 101 -66.02 -12.63 -1.95
C TYR A 101 -67.18 -12.07 -1.14
#